data_AF-A0A2K3J8U3-F1
#
_entry.id   AF-A0A2K3J8U3-F1
#
_cell.length_a   1.000
_cell.length_b   1.000
_cell.length_c   1.000
_cell.angle_alpha   90.00
_cell.angle_beta   90.00
_cell.angle_gamma   90.00
#
_symmetry.space_group_name_H-M   'P 1'
#
loop_
_entity.id
_entity.type
_entity.pdbx_description
1 polymer ?
#
loop_
_entity_poly.entity_id
_entity_poly.type
_entity_poly.pdbx_seq_one_letter_code
_entity_poly.pdbx_strand_id
1 'polypeptide(L)'
;VIELERGDTLVALDSLEKALDIAERYRRGILLNDVLINLVRVELALAKASGESSSRFVPGRWLSKLVNYARDNDLPGIKMYAALLKSEFYLIHGQTQDAHETLVTALTISDSLGVKTLRKMINDRIREVNQLLREEAVSSKRRRE
;
A
#
# COMPACT_ATOMS: atom_id res chain seq x y z
N VAL A 1 -10.95 11.57 -6.88
CA VAL A 1 -11.38 10.23 -6.39
C VAL A 1 -12.34 9.60 -7.37
N ILE A 2 -13.34 10.36 -7.84
CA ILE A 2 -14.26 9.96 -8.91
C ILE A 2 -13.51 9.56 -10.20
N GLU A 3 -12.42 10.25 -10.53
CA GLU A 3 -11.59 10.00 -11.71
C GLU A 3 -10.87 8.64 -11.59
N LEU A 4 -10.36 8.33 -10.39
CA LEU A 4 -9.74 7.02 -10.12
C LEU A 4 -10.78 5.90 -10.18
N GLU A 5 -11.98 6.14 -9.63
CA GLU A 5 -13.10 5.19 -9.70
C GLU A 5 -13.58 4.95 -11.15
N ARG A 6 -13.41 5.93 -12.04
CA ARG A 6 -13.69 5.84 -13.48
C ARG A 6 -12.56 5.23 -14.30
N GLY A 7 -11.41 4.94 -13.69
CA GLY A 7 -10.23 4.41 -14.37
C GLY A 7 -9.36 5.47 -15.06
N ASP A 8 -9.70 6.76 -14.94
CA ASP A 8 -8.95 7.89 -15.51
C ASP A 8 -7.72 8.24 -14.66
N THR A 9 -6.78 7.29 -14.56
CA THR A 9 -5.63 7.34 -13.63
C THR A 9 -4.71 8.56 -13.82
N LEU A 10 -4.49 9.00 -15.07
CA LEU A 10 -3.66 10.19 -15.36
C LEU A 10 -4.32 11.50 -14.91
N VAL A 11 -5.63 11.62 -15.12
CA VAL A 11 -6.42 12.79 -14.69
C VAL A 11 -6.51 12.83 -13.16
N ALA A 12 -6.69 11.66 -12.54
CA ALA A 12 -6.66 11.51 -11.10
C ALA A 12 -5.30 11.94 -10.52
N LEU A 13 -4.19 11.54 -11.15
CA LEU A 13 -2.84 11.90 -10.72
C LEU A 13 -2.63 13.42 -10.72
N ASP A 14 -2.88 14.08 -11.85
CA ASP A 14 -2.71 15.54 -11.99
C ASP A 14 -3.56 16.31 -10.96
N SER A 15 -4.82 15.90 -10.77
CA SER A 15 -5.72 16.53 -9.80
C SER A 15 -5.23 16.35 -8.36
N LEU A 16 -4.71 15.18 -8.02
CA LEU A 16 -4.21 14.87 -6.68
C LEU A 16 -2.86 15.54 -6.38
N GLU A 17 -1.97 15.69 -7.36
CA GLU A 17 -0.73 16.46 -7.20
C GLU A 17 -1.02 17.93 -6.88
N LYS A 18 -1.99 18.55 -7.57
CA LYS A 18 -2.45 19.91 -7.24
C LYS A 18 -3.07 20.00 -5.85
N ALA A 19 -3.85 18.99 -5.45
CA ALA A 19 -4.43 18.93 -4.11
C ALA A 19 -3.35 18.77 -3.03
N LEU A 20 -2.28 18.04 -3.32
CA LEU A 20 -1.13 17.85 -2.42
C LEU A 20 -0.43 19.18 -2.16
N ASP A 21 -0.11 19.93 -3.22
CA ASP A 21 0.54 21.25 -3.11
C ASP A 21 -0.28 22.21 -2.21
N ILE A 22 -1.61 22.18 -2.35
CA ILE A 22 -2.52 22.96 -1.51
C ILE A 22 -2.47 22.45 -0.06
N ALA A 23 -2.61 21.15 0.16
CA ALA A 23 -2.64 20.56 1.50
C ALA A 23 -1.34 20.82 2.28
N GLU A 24 -0.19 20.72 1.61
CA GLU A 24 1.13 21.02 2.16
C GLU A 24 1.26 22.50 2.53
N ARG A 25 0.86 23.40 1.62
CA ARG A 25 0.92 24.86 1.85
C ARG A 25 0.14 25.29 3.08
N TYR A 26 -1.04 24.71 3.31
CA TYR A 26 -1.92 25.07 4.42
C TYR A 26 -1.76 24.17 5.66
N ARG A 27 -0.76 23.27 5.68
CA ARG A 27 -0.50 22.31 6.79
C ARG A 27 -1.75 21.56 7.24
N ARG A 28 -2.64 21.20 6.31
CA ARG A 28 -3.91 20.53 6.62
C ARG A 28 -3.67 19.04 6.77
N GLY A 29 -3.20 18.60 7.94
CA GLY A 29 -2.76 17.22 8.20
C GLY A 29 -3.74 16.13 7.76
N ILE A 30 -5.05 16.28 8.03
CA ILE A 30 -6.06 15.30 7.61
C ILE A 30 -6.16 15.22 6.07
N LEU A 31 -6.27 16.38 5.40
CA LEU A 31 -6.33 16.43 3.94
C LEU A 31 -5.04 15.91 3.30
N LEU A 32 -3.89 16.16 3.93
CA LEU A 32 -2.61 15.65 3.48
C LEU A 32 -2.57 14.11 3.56
N ASN A 33 -3.08 13.51 4.63
CA ASN A 33 -3.21 12.06 4.76
C ASN A 33 -4.06 11.49 3.62
N ASP A 34 -5.24 12.07 3.39
CA ASP A 34 -6.19 11.60 2.38
C ASP A 34 -5.63 11.72 0.96
N VAL A 35 -4.99 12.84 0.64
CA VAL A 35 -4.38 13.05 -0.68
C VAL A 35 -3.24 12.06 -0.91
N LEU A 36 -2.35 11.86 0.07
CA LEU A 36 -1.27 10.90 -0.04
C LEU A 36 -1.79 9.46 -0.23
N ILE A 37 -2.81 9.06 0.53
CA ILE A 37 -3.44 7.75 0.37
C ILE A 37 -3.99 7.57 -1.05
N ASN A 38 -4.67 8.59 -1.60
CA ASN A 38 -5.24 8.50 -2.94
C ASN A 38 -4.16 8.49 -4.03
N LEU A 39 -3.06 9.24 -3.87
CA LEU A 39 -1.92 9.19 -4.78
C LEU A 39 -1.31 7.78 -4.83
N VAL A 40 -1.19 7.11 -3.68
CA VAL A 40 -0.73 5.71 -3.64
C VAL A 40 -1.69 4.79 -4.35
N ARG A 41 -3.01 4.97 -4.20
CA ARG A 41 -3.98 4.14 -4.92
C ARG A 41 -3.89 4.30 -6.44
N VAL A 42 -3.63 5.52 -6.93
CA VAL A 42 -3.33 5.76 -8.35
C VAL A 42 -2.06 5.04 -8.76
N GLU A 43 -0.99 5.14 -7.97
CA GLU A 43 0.28 4.43 -8.22
C GLU A 43 0.07 2.91 -8.34
N LEU A 44 -0.71 2.31 -7.43
CA LEU A 44 -1.05 0.88 -7.47
C LEU A 44 -1.91 0.51 -8.68
N ALA A 45 -2.85 1.38 -9.08
CA ALA A 45 -3.67 1.14 -10.26
C ALA A 45 -2.82 1.13 -11.55
N LEU A 46 -1.86 2.06 -11.66
CA LEU A 46 -0.90 2.09 -12.76
C LEU A 46 0.00 0.85 -12.76
N ALA A 47 0.50 0.44 -11.60
CA ALA A 47 1.29 -0.78 -11.47
C ALA A 47 0.52 -2.02 -11.93
N LYS A 48 -0.74 -2.18 -11.51
CA LYS A 48 -1.62 -3.28 -11.98
C LYS A 48 -1.82 -3.27 -13.49
N ALA A 49 -2.01 -2.10 -14.09
CA ALA A 49 -2.24 -1.96 -15.53
C ALA A 49 -0.98 -2.25 -16.36
N SER A 50 0.21 -1.95 -15.83
CA SER A 50 1.48 -2.16 -16.53
C SER A 50 1.80 -3.64 -16.77
N GLY A 51 1.32 -4.54 -15.91
CA GLY A 51 1.60 -5.98 -16.00
C GLY A 51 3.09 -6.33 -15.87
N GLU A 52 3.93 -5.39 -15.43
CA GLU A 52 5.37 -5.61 -15.31
C GLU A 52 5.68 -6.61 -14.19
N SER A 53 6.17 -7.79 -14.59
CA SER A 53 6.56 -8.88 -13.70
C SER A 53 8.03 -9.20 -13.94
N SER A 54 8.95 -8.35 -13.45
CA SER A 54 10.38 -8.65 -13.48
C SER A 54 11.21 -7.93 -12.41
N SER A 55 12.08 -8.68 -11.73
CA SER A 55 13.02 -8.25 -10.69
C SER A 55 12.38 -7.54 -9.47
N ARG A 56 13.13 -7.40 -8.38
CA ARG A 56 12.61 -6.90 -7.10
C ARG A 56 12.15 -5.43 -7.23
N PHE A 57 10.84 -5.18 -7.22
CA PHE A 57 10.31 -3.83 -7.31
C PHE A 57 10.40 -3.09 -5.97
N VAL A 58 10.63 -1.78 -6.08
CA VAL A 58 10.70 -0.85 -4.96
C VAL A 58 9.50 0.09 -5.06
N PRO A 59 8.82 0.40 -3.94
CA PRO A 59 7.75 1.39 -3.88
C PRO A 59 8.07 2.69 -4.63
N GLY A 60 7.10 3.20 -5.37
CA GLY A 60 7.23 4.46 -6.08
C GLY A 60 7.24 5.67 -5.15
N ARG A 61 7.21 6.85 -5.77
CA ARG A 61 7.32 8.16 -5.11
C ARG A 61 6.26 8.33 -4.02
N TRP A 62 5.00 7.98 -4.31
CA TRP A 62 3.89 8.31 -3.42
C TRP A 62 3.81 7.36 -2.24
N LEU A 63 4.03 6.07 -2.49
CA LEU A 63 4.05 5.08 -1.42
C LEU A 63 5.22 5.36 -0.46
N SER A 64 6.39 5.70 -0.99
CA SER A 64 7.54 6.11 -0.19
C SER A 64 7.25 7.39 0.62
N LYS A 65 6.60 8.39 0.01
CA LYS A 65 6.22 9.64 0.68
C LYS A 65 5.23 9.40 1.81
N LEU A 66 4.19 8.59 1.61
CA LEU A 66 3.22 8.24 2.64
C LEU A 66 3.86 7.53 3.84
N VAL A 67 4.74 6.55 3.58
CA VAL A 67 5.45 5.80 4.63
C VAL A 67 6.32 6.73 5.47
N ASN A 68 7.12 7.58 4.82
CA ASN A 68 7.99 8.53 5.52
C ASN A 68 7.16 9.54 6.31
N TYR A 69 6.13 10.14 5.70
CA TYR A 69 5.26 11.09 6.37
C TYR A 69 4.57 10.49 7.61
N ALA A 70 4.05 9.26 7.51
CA ALA A 70 3.40 8.58 8.63
C ALA A 70 4.39 8.24 9.76
N ARG A 71 5.64 7.91 9.41
CA ARG A 71 6.72 7.67 10.37
C ARG A 71 7.11 8.96 11.08
N ASP A 72 7.40 10.00 10.33
CA ASP A 72 7.98 11.25 10.82
C ASP A 72 6.98 12.05 11.69
N ASN A 73 5.67 11.84 11.51
CA ASN A 73 4.61 12.48 12.29
C ASN A 73 3.97 11.55 13.35
N ASP A 74 4.55 10.36 13.57
CA ASP A 74 4.05 9.33 14.49
C ASP A 74 2.53 9.04 14.37
N LEU A 75 2.10 8.69 13.16
CA LEU A 75 0.68 8.44 12.86
C LEU A 75 0.39 6.92 12.80
N PRO A 76 0.09 6.22 13.92
CA PRO A 76 -0.03 4.76 13.95
C PRO A 76 -1.09 4.21 12.99
N GLY A 77 -2.25 4.87 12.89
CA GLY A 77 -3.30 4.47 11.94
C GLY A 77 -2.84 4.57 10.48
N ILE A 78 -2.13 5.64 10.12
CA ILE A 78 -1.60 5.82 8.76
C ILE A 78 -0.44 4.87 8.49
N LYS A 79 0.42 4.58 9.48
CA LYS A 79 1.48 3.56 9.36
C LYS A 79 0.89 2.19 9.02
N MET A 80 -0.17 1.77 9.70
CA MET A 80 -0.87 0.50 9.41
C MET A 80 -1.53 0.51 8.04
N TYR A 81 -2.15 1.63 7.65
CA TYR A 81 -2.77 1.76 6.33
C TYR A 81 -1.72 1.75 5.20
N ALA A 82 -0.60 2.43 5.37
CA ALA A 82 0.52 2.41 4.44
C ALA A 82 1.11 1.00 4.31
N ALA A 83 1.15 0.21 5.39
CA ALA A 83 1.56 -1.18 5.33
C ALA A 83 0.61 -2.07 4.50
N LEU A 84 -0.71 -1.84 4.60
CA LEU A 84 -1.69 -2.51 3.72
C LEU A 84 -1.41 -2.20 2.25
N LEU A 85 -1.27 -0.91 1.90
CA LEU A 85 -0.98 -0.48 0.53
C LEU A 85 0.38 -1.00 0.03
N LYS A 86 1.39 -1.02 0.90
CA LYS A 86 2.71 -1.57 0.58
C LYS A 86 2.67 -3.09 0.37
N SER A 87 1.87 -3.81 1.13
CA SER A 87 1.67 -5.25 0.90
C SER A 87 0.99 -5.51 -0.44
N GLU A 88 0.02 -4.68 -0.83
CA GLU A 88 -0.63 -4.76 -2.13
C GLU A 88 0.35 -4.47 -3.27
N PHE A 89 1.20 -3.44 -3.13
CA PHE A 89 2.28 -3.18 -4.07
C PHE A 89 3.13 -4.43 -4.30
N TYR A 90 3.62 -5.06 -3.23
CA TYR A 90 4.44 -6.25 -3.35
C TYR A 90 3.72 -7.41 -4.02
N LEU A 91 2.44 -7.62 -3.73
CA LEU A 91 1.65 -8.68 -4.37
C LEU A 91 1.43 -8.44 -5.87
N ILE A 92 1.22 -7.20 -6.29
CA ILE A 92 1.13 -6.84 -7.72
C ILE A 92 2.41 -7.27 -8.47
N HIS A 93 3.56 -7.19 -7.81
CA HIS A 93 4.87 -7.52 -8.39
C HIS A 93 5.37 -8.93 -8.04
N GLY A 94 4.51 -9.81 -7.52
CA GLY A 94 4.87 -11.20 -7.18
C GLY A 94 5.85 -11.35 -6.00
N GLN A 95 6.03 -10.31 -5.18
CA GLN A 95 6.90 -10.31 -4.01
C GLN A 95 6.13 -10.74 -2.75
N THR A 96 5.53 -11.94 -2.79
CA THR A 96 4.61 -12.45 -1.76
C THR A 96 5.25 -12.48 -0.36
N GLN A 97 6.55 -12.81 -0.27
CA GLN A 97 7.30 -12.79 0.99
C GLN A 97 7.47 -11.38 1.56
N ASP A 98 7.85 -10.39 0.74
CA ASP A 98 8.00 -8.99 1.16
C ASP A 98 6.64 -8.43 1.64
N ALA A 99 5.54 -8.85 0.99
CA ALA A 99 4.17 -8.51 1.39
C ALA A 99 3.84 -9.05 2.80
N HIS A 100 4.17 -10.32 3.06
CA HIS A 100 3.94 -10.96 4.36
C HIS A 100 4.73 -10.25 5.47
N GLU A 101 6.02 -10.04 5.29
CA GLU A 101 6.90 -9.39 6.27
C GLU A 101 6.43 -7.96 6.62
N THR A 102 5.95 -7.24 5.61
CA THR A 102 5.38 -5.90 5.79
C THR A 102 4.15 -5.92 6.69
N LEU A 103 3.23 -6.87 6.48
CA LEU A 103 2.01 -6.99 7.27
C LEU A 103 2.28 -7.45 8.70
N VAL A 104 3.19 -8.41 8.89
CA VAL A 104 3.60 -8.86 10.23
C VAL A 104 4.23 -7.70 11.01
N THR A 105 5.12 -6.93 10.38
CA THR A 105 5.71 -5.73 10.99
C THR A 105 4.62 -4.71 11.37
N ALA A 106 3.58 -4.57 10.56
CA ALA A 106 2.48 -3.64 10.87
C ALA A 106 1.69 -4.03 12.13
N LEU A 107 1.65 -5.32 12.49
CA LEU A 107 0.97 -5.77 13.71
C LEU A 107 1.70 -5.35 14.99
N THR A 108 2.99 -5.02 14.92
CA THR A 108 3.79 -4.54 16.06
C THR A 108 3.56 -3.05 16.35
N ILE A 109 2.84 -2.34 15.49
CA ILE A 109 2.44 -0.94 15.72
C ILE A 109 1.46 -0.92 16.92
N SER A 110 1.76 -0.06 17.91
CA SER A 110 1.09 -0.09 19.21
C SER A 110 -0.43 0.17 19.13
N ASP A 111 -1.15 -0.38 20.10
CA ASP A 111 -2.60 -0.21 20.23
C ASP A 111 -2.97 1.23 20.57
N SER A 112 -3.41 1.99 19.56
CA SER A 112 -4.20 3.21 19.76
C SER A 112 -5.69 2.88 19.59
N LEU A 113 -6.57 3.65 20.23
CA LEU A 113 -8.02 3.39 20.31
C LEU A 113 -8.72 3.19 18.93
N GLY A 114 -8.12 3.66 17.83
CA GLY A 114 -8.69 3.58 16.47
C GLY A 114 -8.22 2.41 15.58
N VAL A 115 -7.32 1.53 16.03
CA VAL A 115 -6.65 0.55 15.12
C VAL A 115 -7.31 -0.82 15.01
N LYS A 116 -8.39 -1.10 15.75
CA LYS A 116 -9.03 -2.43 15.77
C LYS A 116 -9.45 -2.90 14.37
N THR A 117 -10.05 -2.01 13.57
CA THR A 117 -10.47 -2.34 12.20
C THR A 117 -9.27 -2.59 11.29
N LEU A 118 -8.23 -1.75 11.38
CA LEU A 118 -7.01 -1.93 10.59
C LEU A 118 -6.27 -3.22 10.96
N ARG A 119 -6.24 -3.57 12.25
CA ARG A 119 -5.66 -4.83 12.73
C ARG A 119 -6.41 -6.03 12.17
N LYS A 120 -7.75 -5.98 12.14
CA LYS A 120 -8.57 -7.02 11.50
C LYS A 120 -8.23 -7.14 10.01
N MET A 121 -8.20 -6.03 9.29
CA MET A 121 -7.84 -6.02 7.85
C MET A 121 -6.45 -6.60 7.60
N ILE A 122 -5.45 -6.24 8.41
CA ILE A 122 -4.09 -6.78 8.31
C ILE A 122 -4.09 -8.30 8.58
N ASN A 123 -4.79 -8.76 9.62
CA ASN A 123 -4.89 -10.19 9.92
C ASN A 123 -5.56 -10.98 8.78
N ASP A 124 -6.65 -10.45 8.22
CA ASP A 124 -7.33 -11.08 7.09
C ASP A 124 -6.41 -11.13 5.86
N ARG A 125 -5.68 -10.04 5.58
CA ARG A 125 -4.70 -10.00 4.49
C ARG A 125 -3.52 -10.96 4.71
N ILE A 126 -3.03 -11.12 5.93
CA ILE A 126 -1.99 -12.11 6.27
C ILE A 126 -2.47 -13.54 5.95
N ARG A 127 -3.73 -13.87 6.22
CA ARG A 127 -4.28 -15.19 5.89
C ARG A 127 -4.28 -15.44 4.39
N GLU A 128 -4.69 -14.45 3.60
CA GLU A 128 -4.66 -14.52 2.13
C GLU A 128 -3.23 -14.72 1.62
N VAL A 129 -2.27 -13.92 2.10
CA VAL A 129 -0.86 -14.03 1.68
C VAL A 129 -0.25 -15.37 2.07
N ASN A 130 -0.58 -15.90 3.25
CA ASN A 130 -0.14 -17.23 3.68
C ASN A 130 -0.68 -18.35 2.78
N GLN A 131 -1.89 -18.21 2.26
CA GLN A 131 -2.44 -19.17 1.31
C GLN A 131 -1.66 -19.14 -0.01
N LEU A 132 -1.35 -17.95 -0.53
CA LEU A 132 -0.53 -17.77 -1.74
C LEU A 132 0.87 -18.39 -1.59
N LEU A 133 1.55 -18.13 -0.45
CA LEU A 133 2.87 -18.72 -0.17
C LEU A 133 2.84 -20.25 -0.15
N ARG A 134 1.76 -20.86 0.35
CA ARG A 134 1.59 -22.32 0.35
C ARG A 134 1.43 -22.86 -1.08
N GLU A 135 0.64 -22.19 -1.91
CA GLU A 135 0.42 -22.56 -3.30
C GLU A 135 1.70 -22.43 -4.15
N GLU A 136 2.46 -21.36 -3.94
CA GLU A 136 3.80 -21.18 -4.52
C GLU A 136 4.76 -22.31 -4.11
N ALA A 137 4.76 -22.70 -2.83
CA ALA A 137 5.60 -23.80 -2.35
C ALA A 137 5.22 -25.16 -2.95
N VAL A 138 3.93 -25.44 -3.12
CA VAL A 138 3.43 -26.67 -3.75
C VAL A 138 3.77 -26.71 -5.24
N SER A 139 3.56 -25.62 -5.97
CA SER A 139 3.88 -25.52 -7.39
C SER A 139 5.39 -25.65 -7.67
N SER A 140 6.22 -25.09 -6.78
CA SER A 140 7.68 -25.20 -6.86
C SER A 140 8.20 -26.62 -6.68
N LYS A 141 7.53 -27.43 -5.84
CA LYS A 141 7.86 -28.85 -5.65
C LYS A 141 7.52 -29.69 -6.89
N ARG A 142 6.35 -29.50 -7.48
CA ARG A 142 5.90 -30.24 -8.69
C ARG A 142 6.74 -29.98 -9.94
N ARG A 143 7.42 -28.83 -10.04
CA ARG A 143 8.33 -28.52 -11.16
C ARG A 143 9.71 -29.19 -11.04
N ARG A 144 10.01 -29.82 -9.91
CA ARG A 144 11.30 -30.48 -9.62
C ARG A 144 11.24 -32.01 -9.70
N GLU A 145 10.04 -32.56 -9.92
CA GLU A 145 9.79 -33.99 -10.19
C GLU A 145 9.64 -34.20 -11.70
#